data_AF-A0A8I0FBJ6-F1
#
_entry.id   AF-A0A8I0FBJ6-F1
#
_cell.length_a   1.000
_cell.length_b   1.000
_cell.length_c   1.000
_cell.angle_alpha   90.00
_cell.angle_beta   90.00
_cell.angle_gamma   90.00
#
_symmetry.space_group_name_H-M   'P 1'
#
loop_
_entity.id
_entity.type
_entity.pdbx_description
1 polymer ?
#
loop_
_entity_poly.entity_id
_entity_poly.type
_entity_poly.pdbx_seq_one_letter_code
_entity_poly.pdbx_strand_id
1 'polypeptide(L)'
;MKKIVITNEKGGIGKTSVAVHLAHYCYERGMRVLFVDMDKQGNSGFSLSKVAVEIKDTHSLFADIQNFETLDKYFVLFKGNKSLKSLFDPTEQEFKLDKVEEYQRNFKS
;
A
#
# COMPACT_ATOMS: atom_id res chain seq x y z
N MET A 1 4.97 16.12 2.56
CA MET A 1 4.66 14.84 1.89
C MET A 1 3.51 15.08 0.92
N LYS A 2 3.59 14.61 -0.34
CA LYS A 2 2.49 14.71 -1.31
C LYS A 2 1.79 13.35 -1.41
N LYS A 3 0.45 13.36 -1.51
CA LYS A 3 -0.39 12.16 -1.69
C LYS A 3 -1.10 12.27 -3.03
N ILE A 4 -1.00 11.24 -3.86
CA ILE A 4 -1.64 11.19 -5.17
C ILE A 4 -2.43 9.89 -5.22
N VAL A 5 -3.72 9.99 -5.55
CA VAL A 5 -4.61 8.84 -5.68
C VAL A 5 -5.13 8.82 -7.11
N ILE A 6 -4.91 7.69 -7.79
CA ILE A 6 -5.43 7.44 -9.13
C ILE A 6 -6.54 6.41 -9.01
N THR A 7 -7.78 6.87 -9.10
CA THR A 7 -8.97 6.03 -8.95
C THR A 7 -9.95 6.26 -10.10
N ASN A 8 -10.65 5.18 -10.48
CA ASN A 8 -11.75 5.14 -11.45
C ASN A 8 -12.38 3.74 -11.37
N GLU A 9 -13.70 3.66 -11.44
CA GLU A 9 -14.43 2.40 -11.34
C GLU A 9 -14.30 1.54 -12.61
N LYS A 10 -14.00 2.13 -13.77
CA LYS A 10 -13.90 1.40 -15.04
C LYS A 10 -12.57 0.65 -15.16
N GLY A 11 -12.65 -0.67 -15.34
CA GLY A 11 -11.50 -1.53 -15.64
C GLY A 11 -10.86 -1.22 -17.01
N GLY A 12 -9.56 -1.49 -17.16
CA GLY A 12 -8.88 -1.43 -18.46
C GLY A 12 -8.56 -0.03 -19.02
N ILE A 13 -8.82 1.06 -18.28
CA ILE A 13 -8.58 2.44 -18.77
C ILE A 13 -7.14 2.96 -18.58
N GLY A 14 -6.22 2.12 -18.09
CA GLY A 14 -4.82 2.50 -17.89
C GLY A 14 -4.47 3.15 -16.54
N LYS A 15 -5.34 3.10 -15.52
CA LYS A 15 -5.04 3.62 -14.16
C LYS A 15 -3.70 3.14 -13.61
N THR A 16 -3.50 1.82 -13.59
CA THR A 16 -2.28 1.20 -13.08
C THR A 16 -1.07 1.65 -13.89
N SER A 17 -1.21 1.73 -15.22
CA SER A 17 -0.15 2.22 -16.10
C SER A 17 0.26 3.64 -15.74
N VAL A 18 -0.70 4.57 -15.60
CA VAL A 18 -0.40 5.96 -15.21
C VAL A 18 0.25 6.02 -13.83
N ALA A 19 -0.28 5.27 -12.86
CA ALA A 19 0.26 5.24 -11.50
C ALA A 19 1.71 4.73 -11.45
N VAL A 20 1.99 3.62 -12.12
CA VAL A 20 3.32 3.00 -12.22
C VAL A 20 4.33 3.96 -12.84
N HIS A 21 3.99 4.59 -13.98
CA HIS A 21 4.91 5.51 -14.66
C HIS A 21 5.14 6.80 -13.86
N LEU A 22 4.10 7.35 -13.22
CA LEU A 22 4.25 8.52 -12.35
C LEU A 22 5.16 8.21 -11.16
N ALA A 23 5.01 7.03 -10.55
CA ALA A 23 5.85 6.60 -9.43
C ALA A 23 7.31 6.41 -9.86
N HIS A 24 7.53 5.75 -11.01
CA HIS A 24 8.87 5.59 -11.59
C HIS A 24 9.53 6.93 -11.89
N TYR A 25 8.81 7.85 -12.54
CA TYR A 25 9.31 9.19 -12.82
C TYR A 25 9.70 9.96 -11.54
N CYS A 26 8.87 9.91 -10.49
CA CYS A 26 9.21 10.52 -9.20
C CYS A 26 10.51 9.95 -8.63
N TYR A 27 10.66 8.62 -8.68
CA TYR A 27 11.85 7.95 -8.20
C TYR A 27 13.11 8.35 -8.99
N GLU A 28 13.03 8.41 -10.32
CA GLU A 28 14.14 8.87 -11.19
C GLU A 28 14.53 10.33 -10.92
N ARG A 29 13.59 11.16 -10.46
CA ARG A 29 13.85 12.55 -10.02
C ARG A 29 14.45 12.64 -8.61
N GLY A 30 14.83 11.51 -8.01
CA GLY A 30 15.44 11.45 -6.67
C GLY A 30 14.44 11.61 -5.54
N MET A 31 13.13 11.47 -5.81
CA MET A 31 12.10 11.53 -4.78
C MET A 31 11.96 10.17 -4.08
N ARG A 32 11.66 10.19 -2.79
CA ARG A 32 11.25 9.00 -2.05
C ARG A 32 9.82 8.63 -2.46
N VAL A 33 9.60 7.36 -2.79
CA VAL A 33 8.31 6.87 -3.30
C VAL A 33 7.81 5.72 -2.43
N LEU A 34 6.59 5.88 -1.93
CA LEU A 34 5.79 4.82 -1.35
C LEU A 34 4.63 4.55 -2.30
N PHE A 35 4.63 3.40 -2.95
CA PHE A 35 3.56 2.97 -3.85
C PHE A 35 2.66 1.97 -3.15
N VAL A 36 1.34 2.22 -3.15
CA VAL A 36 0.35 1.33 -2.53
C VAL A 36 -0.67 0.91 -3.58
N ASP A 37 -0.73 -0.38 -3.87
CA ASP A 37 -1.65 -0.96 -4.84
C ASP A 37 -2.86 -1.56 -4.14
N MET A 38 -3.97 -0.83 -4.18
CA MET A 38 -5.24 -1.22 -3.59
C MET A 38 -6.08 -2.13 -4.51
N ASP A 39 -5.54 -2.60 -5.63
CA ASP A 39 -6.21 -3.58 -6.49
C ASP A 39 -5.74 -5.00 -6.15
N LYS A 40 -6.68 -5.87 -5.77
CA LYS A 40 -6.42 -7.30 -5.49
C LYS A 40 -5.74 -8.06 -6.64
N GLN A 41 -5.79 -7.55 -7.86
CA GLN A 41 -5.10 -8.14 -9.01
C GLN A 41 -3.58 -7.90 -8.96
N GLY A 42 -3.12 -6.86 -8.26
CA GLY A 42 -1.69 -6.65 -8.01
C GLY A 42 -0.86 -6.32 -9.25
N ASN A 43 -1.50 -5.75 -10.29
CA ASN A 43 -0.89 -5.54 -11.61
C ASN A 43 0.33 -4.61 -11.56
N SER A 44 0.42 -3.70 -10.58
CA SER A 44 1.56 -2.80 -10.43
C SER A 44 2.87 -3.54 -10.11
N GLY A 45 2.77 -4.69 -9.42
CA GLY A 45 3.93 -5.44 -8.95
C GLY A 45 4.79 -6.01 -10.07
N PHE A 46 4.21 -6.32 -11.23
CA PHE A 46 4.98 -6.76 -12.40
C PHE A 46 5.95 -5.70 -12.91
N SER A 47 5.58 -4.41 -12.81
CA SER A 47 6.38 -3.31 -13.34
C SER A 47 7.34 -2.74 -12.29
N LEU A 48 6.89 -2.61 -11.04
CA LEU A 48 7.63 -1.87 -10.00
C LEU A 48 8.55 -2.74 -9.15
N SER A 49 8.40 -4.07 -9.17
CA SER A 49 9.23 -4.98 -8.33
C SER A 49 10.72 -4.88 -8.61
N LYS A 50 11.12 -4.49 -9.83
CA LYS A 50 12.55 -4.36 -10.21
C LYS A 50 13.23 -3.13 -9.63
N VAL A 51 12.46 -2.09 -9.28
CA VAL A 51 12.98 -0.82 -8.75
C VAL A 51 12.71 -0.66 -7.26
N ALA A 52 11.76 -1.44 -6.72
CA ALA A 52 11.43 -1.41 -5.30
C ALA A 52 12.57 -2.04 -4.47
N VAL A 53 13.01 -1.32 -3.44
CA VAL A 53 13.99 -1.85 -2.46
C VAL A 53 13.32 -2.73 -1.41
N GLU A 54 12.01 -2.56 -1.23
CA GLU A 54 11.20 -3.37 -0.34
C GLU A 54 9.81 -3.57 -0.96
N ILE A 55 9.33 -4.81 -0.91
CA ILE A 55 8.02 -5.21 -1.41
C ILE A 55 7.27 -5.89 -0.27
N LYS A 56 6.10 -5.35 0.08
CA LYS A 56 5.20 -5.83 1.11
C LYS A 56 3.82 -6.09 0.51
N ASP A 57 3.02 -6.88 1.20
CA ASP A 57 1.61 -7.03 0.83
C ASP A 57 0.81 -5.84 1.36
N THR A 58 -0.07 -5.27 0.54
CA THR A 58 -0.90 -4.12 0.96
C THR A 58 -1.76 -4.44 2.17
N HIS A 59 -2.13 -5.71 2.37
CA HIS A 59 -2.80 -6.14 3.60
C HIS A 59 -2.00 -5.84 4.88
N SER A 60 -0.67 -5.99 4.85
CA SER A 60 0.17 -5.74 6.04
C SER A 60 0.15 -4.27 6.47
N LEU A 61 -0.09 -3.34 5.53
CA LEU A 61 -0.23 -1.92 5.83
C LEU A 61 -1.35 -1.64 6.85
N PHE A 62 -2.37 -2.51 6.87
CA PHE A 62 -3.53 -2.38 7.75
C PHE A 62 -3.53 -3.39 8.90
N ALA A 63 -2.67 -4.40 8.85
CA ALA A 63 -2.60 -5.46 9.87
C ALA A 63 -1.45 -5.26 10.85
N ASP A 64 -0.36 -4.62 10.42
CA ASP A 64 0.90 -4.57 11.16
C ASP A 64 1.43 -3.14 11.28
N ILE A 65 2.23 -2.89 12.32
CA ILE A 65 2.99 -1.65 12.46
C ILE A 65 4.10 -1.65 11.39
N GLN A 66 4.10 -0.61 10.56
CA GLN A 66 5.13 -0.43 9.53
C GLN A 66 6.25 0.46 10.07
N ASN A 67 7.50 -0.03 10.00
CA ASN A 67 8.69 0.78 10.23
C ASN A 67 9.32 1.17 8.88
N PHE A 68 9.56 2.47 8.71
CA PHE A 68 10.18 3.06 7.51
C PHE A 68 11.48 3.82 7.87
N GLU A 69 12.19 3.35 8.89
CA GLU A 69 13.47 3.93 9.32
C GLU A 69 14.51 3.98 8.19
N THR A 70 15.39 4.97 8.33
CA THR A 70 16.13 5.70 7.29
C THR A 70 16.79 4.85 6.21
N LEU A 71 16.25 4.95 4.99
CA LEU A 71 16.95 4.74 3.73
C LEU A 71 16.99 6.07 2.96
N ASP A 72 18.11 6.44 2.37
CA ASP A 72 18.16 7.53 1.40
C ASP A 72 17.68 7.02 0.02
N LYS A 73 16.80 7.79 -0.64
CA LYS A 73 16.21 7.47 -1.97
C LYS A 73 15.64 6.04 -2.10
N TYR A 74 14.61 5.73 -1.32
CA TYR A 74 13.91 4.44 -1.43
C TYR A 74 12.64 4.48 -2.29
N PHE A 75 12.38 3.36 -2.96
CA PHE A 75 11.09 2.99 -3.54
C PHE A 75 10.54 1.80 -2.76
N VAL A 76 9.45 1.99 -2.01
CA VAL A 76 8.74 0.91 -1.31
C VAL A 76 7.44 0.61 -2.02
N LEU A 77 7.17 -0.67 -2.26
CA LEU A 77 5.97 -1.16 -2.90
C LEU A 77 5.13 -1.97 -1.92
N PHE A 78 3.92 -1.51 -1.62
CA PHE A 78 2.85 -2.35 -1.10
C PHE A 78 2.04 -2.88 -2.28
N LYS A 79 2.20 -4.16 -2.58
CA LYS A 79 1.57 -4.83 -3.72
C LYS A 79 0.16 -5.29 -3.34
N GLY A 80 -0.78 -5.11 -4.26
CA GLY A 80 -2.14 -5.60 -4.10
C GLY A 80 -2.21 -7.10 -4.35
N ASN A 81 -3.05 -7.80 -3.61
CA ASN A 81 -3.24 -9.24 -3.74
C ASN A 81 -4.65 -9.63 -3.26
N LYS A 82 -4.96 -10.93 -3.30
CA LYS A 82 -6.29 -11.43 -2.88
C LYS A 82 -6.60 -11.21 -1.40
N SER A 83 -5.61 -11.07 -0.51
CA SER A 83 -5.86 -10.81 0.92
C SER A 83 -6.41 -9.41 1.18
N LEU A 84 -6.34 -8.49 0.22
CA LEU A 84 -7.09 -7.23 0.32
C LEU A 84 -8.59 -7.44 0.50
N LYS A 85 -9.16 -8.57 0.05
CA LYS A 85 -10.58 -8.84 0.24
C LYS A 85 -10.96 -8.97 1.71
N SER A 86 -10.11 -9.55 2.56
CA SER A 86 -10.43 -9.74 3.99
C SER A 86 -10.48 -8.42 4.73
N LEU A 87 -9.78 -7.38 4.25
CA LEU A 87 -9.87 -6.05 4.83
C LEU A 87 -11.26 -5.42 4.68
N PHE A 88 -12.03 -5.84 3.68
CA PHE A 88 -13.35 -5.29 3.36
C PHE A 88 -14.47 -6.29 3.63
N ASP A 89 -14.16 -7.44 4.26
CA ASP A 89 -15.18 -8.37 4.71
C ASP A 89 -15.80 -7.85 6.01
N PRO A 90 -17.09 -7.45 6.01
CA PRO A 90 -17.75 -6.90 7.20
C PRO A 90 -17.75 -7.88 8.37
N THR A 91 -17.72 -9.19 8.09
CA THR A 91 -17.74 -10.23 9.13
C THR A 91 -16.39 -10.37 9.87
N GLU A 92 -15.28 -9.92 9.26
CA GLU A 92 -13.96 -9.88 9.90
C GLU A 92 -13.63 -8.50 10.52
N GLN A 93 -14.36 -7.45 10.17
CA GLN A 93 -14.13 -6.09 10.69
C GLN A 93 -14.65 -5.89 12.12
N GLU A 94 -15.77 -6.50 12.50
CA GLU A 94 -16.29 -6.47 13.89
C GLU A 94 -15.25 -7.02 14.88
N PHE A 95 -14.50 -8.05 14.50
CA PHE A 95 -13.50 -8.69 15.37
C PHE A 95 -12.20 -7.87 15.55
N LYS A 96 -11.94 -6.87 14.70
CA LYS A 96 -10.73 -6.04 14.76
C LYS A 96 -10.92 -4.73 15.54
N LEU A 97 -12.13 -4.17 15.57
CA LEU A 97 -12.41 -2.94 16.33
C LEU A 97 -12.19 -3.14 17.83
N ASP A 98 -12.67 -4.25 18.39
CA ASP A 98 -12.50 -4.59 19.80
C ASP A 98 -11.02 -4.67 20.23
N LYS A 99 -10.15 -5.22 19.37
CA LYS A 99 -8.71 -5.33 19.63
C LYS A 99 -7.97 -4.00 19.52
N VAL A 100 -8.40 -3.12 18.62
CA VAL A 100 -7.81 -1.77 18.49
C VAL A 100 -8.17 -0.92 19.71
N GLU A 101 -9.41 -1.02 20.21
CA GLU A 101 -9.82 -0.33 21.44
C GLU A 101 -9.10 -0.87 22.68
N GLU A 102 -8.92 -2.19 22.79
CA GLU A 102 -8.15 -2.82 23.87
C GLU A 102 -6.69 -2.37 23.85
N TYR A 103 -6.05 -2.32 22.68
CA TYR A 103 -4.67 -1.84 22.53
C TYR A 103 -4.52 -0.36 22.89
N GLN A 104 -5.47 0.49 22.49
CA GLN A 104 -5.47 1.91 22.85
C GLN A 104 -5.68 2.15 24.36
N ARG A 105 -6.39 1.26 25.05
CA ARG A 105 -6.51 1.29 26.51
C ARG A 105 -5.20 0.96 27.21
N ASN A 106 -4.50 -0.08 26.76
CA ASN A 106 -3.25 -0.54 27.38
C ASN A 106 -2.05 0.40 27.17
N PHE A 107 -2.13 1.35 26.23
CA PHE A 107 -1.11 2.39 26.01
C PHE A 107 -1.38 3.72 26.75
N LYS A 108 -2.54 3.84 27.43
CA LYS A 108 -2.93 5.03 28.20
C LYS A 108 -2.89 4.84 29.72
N SER A 109 -2.41 3.70 30.21
CA SER A 109 -2.08 3.43 31.62
C SER A 109 -0.57 3.45 31.83
#